data_AF-A0A1I0M2X8-F1
#
_entry.id   AF-A0A1I0M2X8-F1
#
_cell.length_a   1.000
_cell.length_b   1.000
_cell.length_c   1.000
_cell.angle_alpha   90.00
_cell.angle_beta   90.00
_cell.angle_gamma   90.00
#
_symmetry.space_group_name_H-M   'P 1'
#
loop_
_entity.id
_entity.type
_entity.pdbx_description
1 polymer ?
#
loop_
_entity_poly.entity_id
_entity_poly.type
_entity_poly.pdbx_seq_one_letter_code
_entity_poly.pdbx_strand_id
1 'polypeptide(L)'
;MFVDYLERGVLAGAIGGLAYGAYMALVANPLVGYMEDLAEAGSGHEHAHAADHAHAAGEHAHAAGDHAHAVSETTTALVSVGSGVLWGILLGGAFALAFYFLEPALPGRGSLKAYVLAGAGFLAVSVAPWLVLPPATPGADQAFDPTTRIAIYVGMMAVGTLVAAASIYGYGRGAARSRRVGVVTAAVPIVVLVAATSIAAPTIVDAGALPAALVTAFRGLTALSQAALWALVAGCFGWLQTRADVRAAAERHEDLLTSP
;
A
#
# COMPACT_ATOMS: atom_id res chain seq x y z
N MET A 1 -3.91 9.35 -26.20
CA MET A 1 -4.37 7.93 -26.14
C MET A 1 -3.72 7.15 -25.00
N PHE A 2 -2.39 6.97 -24.97
CA PHE A 2 -1.67 6.33 -23.85
C PHE A 2 -1.16 7.35 -22.82
N VAL A 3 -0.58 8.45 -23.30
CA VAL A 3 -0.02 9.52 -22.46
C VAL A 3 -1.06 10.10 -21.50
N ASP A 4 -2.31 10.29 -21.96
CA ASP A 4 -3.40 10.81 -21.12
C ASP A 4 -3.73 9.89 -19.94
N TYR A 5 -3.60 8.56 -20.10
CA TYR A 5 -3.77 7.61 -19.00
C TYR A 5 -2.63 7.75 -18.00
N LEU A 6 -1.40 7.81 -18.50
CA LEU A 6 -0.21 7.94 -17.67
C LEU A 6 -0.21 9.26 -16.88
N GLU A 7 -0.58 10.38 -17.50
CA GLU A 7 -0.69 11.68 -16.84
C GLU A 7 -1.71 11.63 -15.69
N ARG A 8 -2.91 11.08 -15.93
CA ARG A 8 -3.93 10.92 -14.89
C ARG A 8 -3.47 9.97 -13.79
N GLY A 9 -2.76 8.91 -14.15
CA GLY A 9 -2.14 7.97 -13.23
C GLY A 9 -1.11 8.62 -12.32
N VAL A 10 -0.19 9.38 -12.90
CA VAL A 10 0.85 10.13 -12.19
C VAL A 10 0.22 11.18 -11.28
N LEU A 11 -0.80 11.92 -11.74
CA LEU A 11 -1.52 12.89 -10.91
C LEU A 11 -2.26 12.24 -9.74
N ALA A 12 -3.00 11.16 -10.00
CA ALA A 12 -3.67 10.39 -8.95
C ALA A 12 -2.68 9.79 -7.96
N GLY A 13 -1.55 9.30 -8.48
CA GLY A 13 -0.42 8.79 -7.73
C GLY A 13 0.23 9.85 -6.84
N ALA A 14 0.47 11.05 -7.35
CA ALA A 14 1.02 12.16 -6.58
C ALA A 14 0.09 12.58 -5.43
N ILE A 15 -1.23 12.64 -5.68
CA ILE A 15 -2.23 12.94 -4.64
C ILE A 15 -2.24 11.85 -3.57
N GLY A 16 -2.31 10.58 -3.98
CA GLY A 16 -2.28 9.44 -3.06
C GLY A 16 -0.98 9.36 -2.27
N GLY A 17 0.15 9.61 -2.94
CA GLY A 17 1.49 9.63 -2.36
C GLY A 17 1.70 10.75 -1.36
N LEU A 18 1.15 11.94 -1.63
CA LEU A 18 1.16 13.05 -0.68
C LEU A 18 0.36 12.72 0.58
N ALA A 19 -0.85 12.15 0.42
CA ALA A 19 -1.66 11.71 1.55
C ALA A 19 -0.97 10.60 2.36
N TYR A 20 -0.38 9.62 1.68
CA TYR A 20 0.37 8.53 2.31
C TYR A 20 1.65 9.03 3.01
N GLY A 21 2.39 9.93 2.38
CA GLY A 21 3.58 10.54 2.94
C GLY A 21 3.27 11.39 4.18
N ALA A 22 2.16 12.14 4.16
CA ALA A 22 1.66 12.85 5.33
C ALA A 22 1.27 11.89 6.46
N TYR A 23 0.59 10.80 6.13
CA TYR A 23 0.29 9.74 7.10
C TYR A 23 1.55 9.10 7.69
N MET A 24 2.58 8.82 6.87
CA MET A 24 3.86 8.31 7.33
C MET A 24 4.51 9.29 8.32
N ALA A 25 4.60 10.57 7.93
CA ALA A 25 5.23 11.60 8.75
C ALA A 25 4.50 11.85 10.08
N LEU A 26 3.17 11.89 10.07
CA LEU A 26 2.37 12.33 11.22
C LEU A 26 1.88 11.19 12.12
N VAL A 27 1.84 9.95 11.62
CA VAL A 27 1.24 8.82 12.35
C VAL A 27 2.18 7.63 12.39
N ALA A 28 2.67 7.18 11.23
CA ALA A 28 3.44 5.93 11.20
C ALA A 28 4.82 6.07 11.86
N ASN A 29 5.57 7.12 11.53
CA ASN A 29 6.91 7.32 12.09
C ASN A 29 6.88 7.55 13.61
N PRO A 30 6.01 8.42 14.16
CA PRO A 30 5.88 8.55 15.60
C PRO A 30 5.47 7.24 16.30
N LEU A 31 4.57 6.46 15.67
CA LEU A 31 4.17 5.16 16.22
C LEU A 31 5.31 4.15 16.21
N VAL A 32 6.14 4.13 15.15
CA VAL A 32 7.32 3.27 15.07
C VAL A 32 8.33 3.65 16.16
N GLY A 33 8.64 4.93 16.32
CA GLY A 33 9.53 5.39 17.40
C GLY A 33 9.02 5.01 18.79
N TYR A 34 7.72 5.19 19.05
CA TYR A 34 7.11 4.75 20.31
C TYR A 34 7.25 3.23 20.55
N MET A 35 7.11 2.42 19.50
CA MET A 35 7.29 0.97 19.62
C MET A 35 8.75 0.57 19.81
N GLU A 36 9.69 1.30 19.20
CA GLU A 36 11.13 1.11 19.41
C GLU A 36 11.49 1.38 20.88
N ASP A 37 11.10 2.54 21.42
CA ASP A 37 11.32 2.89 22.84
C ASP A 37 10.75 1.83 23.80
N LEU A 38 9.56 1.31 23.50
CA LEU A 38 8.91 0.28 24.32
C LEU A 38 9.61 -1.08 24.22
N ALA A 39 10.09 -1.44 23.02
CA ALA A 39 10.83 -2.66 22.80
C ALA A 39 12.19 -2.63 23.54
N GLU A 40 12.88 -1.48 23.54
CA GLU A 40 14.13 -1.27 24.27
C GLU A 40 13.93 -1.28 25.79
N ALA A 41 12.85 -0.66 26.29
CA ALA A 41 12.53 -0.68 27.72
C ALA A 41 12.19 -2.09 28.24
N GLY A 42 11.59 -2.93 27.39
CA GLY A 42 11.22 -4.31 27.71
C GLY A 42 12.36 -5.33 27.60
N SER A 43 13.42 -5.04 26.83
CA SER A 43 14.52 -5.97 26.56
C SER A 43 15.65 -5.93 27.59
N GLY A 44 15.59 -5.05 28.60
CA GLY A 44 16.48 -5.08 29.77
C GLY A 44 17.98 -4.98 29.45
N HIS A 45 18.49 -3.78 29.20
CA HIS A 45 19.91 -3.38 29.31
C HIS A 45 21.00 -4.18 28.57
N GLU A 46 20.70 -5.20 27.78
CA GLU A 46 21.70 -5.88 26.97
C GLU A 46 21.46 -5.59 25.49
N HIS A 47 21.95 -4.44 25.02
CA HIS A 47 22.55 -4.20 23.69
C HIS A 47 22.89 -2.71 23.52
N ALA A 48 23.87 -2.24 24.30
CA ALA A 48 24.67 -1.13 23.81
C ALA A 48 25.50 -1.64 22.62
N HIS A 49 25.25 -1.09 21.43
CA HIS A 49 26.20 -0.75 20.35
C HIS A 49 25.58 -0.88 18.95
N ALA A 50 24.95 0.22 18.48
CA ALA A 50 25.20 0.79 17.15
C ALA A 50 24.68 2.24 17.09
N ALA A 51 25.01 3.04 18.11
CA ALA A 51 25.04 4.48 17.95
C ALA A 51 26.34 4.81 17.21
N ASP A 52 26.23 5.07 15.91
CA ASP A 52 27.28 5.79 15.21
C ASP A 52 27.22 7.25 15.70
N HIS A 53 28.33 7.64 16.33
CA HIS A 53 28.75 9.00 16.70
C HIS A 53 28.17 9.70 17.95
N ALA A 54 28.97 9.53 19.02
CA ALA A 54 29.68 10.60 19.75
C ALA A 54 29.09 11.08 21.09
N HIS A 55 29.85 10.80 22.15
CA HIS A 55 29.79 11.45 23.45
C HIS A 55 30.47 12.83 23.43
N ALA A 56 29.87 13.78 24.17
CA ALA A 56 30.47 14.49 25.32
C ALA A 56 30.21 16.01 25.30
N ALA A 57 29.38 16.49 26.24
CA ALA A 57 29.65 17.63 27.13
C ALA A 57 28.36 18.04 27.87
N GLY A 58 28.51 18.35 29.15
CA GLY A 58 27.43 18.48 30.13
C GLY A 58 26.56 19.73 30.03
N GLU A 59 25.40 19.62 30.68
CA GLU A 59 24.57 20.63 31.34
C GLU A 59 24.08 21.87 30.55
N HIS A 60 24.55 22.08 29.32
CA HIS A 60 23.99 23.03 28.34
C HIS A 60 23.33 22.35 27.13
N ALA A 61 23.26 21.01 27.12
CA ALA A 61 22.85 20.20 25.98
C ALA A 61 21.33 20.02 25.82
N HIS A 62 20.51 20.35 26.81
CA HIS A 62 19.06 20.11 26.72
C HIS A 62 18.35 20.99 25.68
N ALA A 63 18.75 22.27 25.54
CA ALA A 63 18.16 23.16 24.54
C ALA A 63 18.67 22.90 23.11
N ALA A 64 19.94 22.50 22.97
CA ALA A 64 20.52 22.14 21.67
C ALA A 64 20.10 20.75 21.19
N GLY A 65 19.88 19.81 22.13
CA GLY A 65 19.33 18.49 21.88
C GLY A 65 17.88 18.54 21.40
N ASP A 66 17.03 19.35 22.03
CA ASP A 66 15.65 19.57 21.56
C ASP A 66 15.61 20.20 20.16
N HIS A 67 16.49 21.16 19.88
CA HIS A 67 16.58 21.74 18.54
C HIS A 67 17.13 20.75 17.49
N ALA A 68 18.14 19.94 17.83
CA ALA A 68 18.66 18.92 16.94
C ALA A 68 17.65 17.78 16.70
N HIS A 69 16.91 17.39 17.74
CA HIS A 69 15.81 16.42 17.67
C HIS A 69 14.66 16.95 16.80
N ALA A 70 14.21 18.19 17.03
CA ALA A 70 13.18 18.83 16.22
C ALA A 70 13.60 18.98 14.73
N VAL A 71 14.87 19.28 14.46
CA VAL A 71 15.41 19.31 13.09
C VAL A 71 15.45 17.91 12.47
N SER A 72 15.80 16.88 13.25
CA SER A 72 15.78 15.48 12.83
C SER A 72 14.36 14.99 12.51
N GLU A 73 13.39 15.30 13.37
CA GLU A 73 11.96 15.01 13.15
C GLU A 73 11.43 15.73 11.91
N THR A 74 11.75 17.02 11.76
CA THR A 74 11.34 17.83 10.60
C THR A 74 11.94 17.27 9.30
N THR A 75 13.21 16.87 9.33
CA THR A 75 13.90 16.26 8.19
C THR A 75 13.25 14.92 7.84
N THR A 76 12.98 14.09 8.83
CA THR A 76 12.31 12.78 8.66
C THR A 76 10.90 12.94 8.10
N ALA A 77 10.15 13.95 8.55
CA ALA A 77 8.83 14.29 8.03
C ALA A 77 8.90 14.73 6.56
N LEU A 78 9.81 15.64 6.22
CA LEU A 78 10.01 16.10 4.83
C LEU A 78 10.41 14.96 3.90
N VAL A 79 11.35 14.11 4.33
CA VAL A 79 11.78 12.93 3.57
C VAL A 79 10.62 11.95 3.41
N SER A 80 9.82 11.71 4.45
CA SER A 80 8.67 10.81 4.39
C SER A 80 7.60 11.30 3.43
N VAL A 81 7.31 12.60 3.43
CA VAL A 81 6.38 13.21 2.47
C VAL A 81 6.94 13.12 1.06
N GLY A 82 8.21 13.49 0.85
CA GLY A 82 8.86 13.43 -0.45
C GLY A 82 8.91 12.01 -1.03
N SER A 83 9.34 11.04 -0.23
CA SER A 83 9.34 9.61 -0.60
C SER A 83 7.93 9.09 -0.82
N GLY A 84 6.95 9.50 -0.02
CA GLY A 84 5.54 9.16 -0.21
C GLY A 84 5.01 9.63 -1.57
N VAL A 85 5.33 10.86 -1.98
CA VAL A 85 4.95 11.39 -3.30
C VAL A 85 5.63 10.63 -4.43
N LEU A 86 6.95 10.40 -4.36
CA LEU A 86 7.68 9.64 -5.38
C LEU A 86 7.13 8.20 -5.50
N TRP A 87 6.86 7.56 -4.37
CA TRP A 87 6.25 6.24 -4.31
C TRP A 87 4.84 6.24 -4.90
N GLY A 88 4.03 7.23 -4.55
CA GLY A 88 2.68 7.39 -5.09
C GLY A 88 2.69 7.61 -6.60
N ILE A 89 3.61 8.41 -7.14
CA ILE A 89 3.79 8.59 -8.58
C ILE A 89 4.11 7.27 -9.27
N LEU A 90 5.05 6.49 -8.74
CA LEU A 90 5.39 5.18 -9.27
C LEU A 90 4.18 4.24 -9.27
N LEU A 91 3.48 4.17 -8.14
CA LEU A 91 2.29 3.34 -7.98
C LEU A 91 1.17 3.78 -8.93
N GLY A 92 0.90 5.08 -9.04
CA GLY A 92 -0.13 5.64 -9.91
C GLY A 92 0.17 5.47 -11.39
N GLY A 93 1.44 5.57 -11.79
CA GLY A 93 1.90 5.29 -13.15
C GLY A 93 1.74 3.81 -13.49
N ALA A 94 2.18 2.90 -12.61
CA ALA A 94 2.00 1.46 -12.77
C ALA A 94 0.50 1.08 -12.80
N PHE A 95 -0.31 1.72 -11.95
CA PHE A 95 -1.75 1.56 -11.92
C PHE A 95 -2.40 1.96 -13.24
N ALA A 96 -2.06 3.14 -13.79
CA ALA A 96 -2.59 3.59 -15.07
C ALA A 96 -2.17 2.69 -16.23
N LEU A 97 -0.93 2.21 -16.22
CA LEU A 97 -0.43 1.25 -17.21
C LEU A 97 -1.22 -0.06 -17.16
N ALA A 98 -1.40 -0.61 -15.96
CA ALA A 98 -2.19 -1.82 -15.75
C ALA A 98 -3.65 -1.60 -16.17
N PHE A 99 -4.24 -0.45 -15.82
CA PHE A 99 -5.61 -0.11 -16.20
C PHE A 99 -5.76 -0.02 -17.71
N TYR A 100 -4.85 0.64 -18.41
CA TYR A 100 -4.88 0.76 -19.87
C TYR A 100 -4.96 -0.60 -20.59
N PHE A 101 -4.19 -1.60 -20.12
CA PHE A 101 -4.20 -2.93 -20.73
C PHE A 101 -5.33 -3.84 -20.25
N LEU A 102 -5.74 -3.70 -18.98
CA LEU A 102 -6.71 -4.59 -18.35
C LEU A 102 -8.15 -4.07 -18.41
N GLU A 103 -8.37 -2.81 -18.81
CA GLU A 103 -9.70 -2.19 -18.88
C GLU A 103 -10.78 -3.07 -19.53
N PRO A 104 -10.53 -3.79 -20.65
CA PRO A 104 -11.54 -4.65 -21.27
C PRO A 104 -11.90 -5.87 -20.42
N ALA A 105 -10.97 -6.39 -19.62
CA ALA A 105 -11.16 -7.56 -18.78
C ALA A 105 -11.81 -7.23 -17.42
N LEU A 106 -11.75 -5.97 -16.98
CA LEU A 106 -12.25 -5.55 -15.68
C LEU A 106 -13.79 -5.47 -15.65
N PRO A 107 -14.46 -6.17 -14.71
CA PRO A 107 -15.90 -6.11 -14.56
C PRO A 107 -16.35 -4.75 -14.01
N GLY A 108 -17.53 -4.30 -14.45
CA GLY A 108 -18.14 -3.06 -13.98
C GLY A 108 -18.22 -1.97 -15.04
N ARG A 109 -18.72 -0.80 -14.64
CA ARG A 109 -18.90 0.38 -15.50
C ARG A 109 -18.21 1.59 -14.86
N GLY A 110 -17.61 2.44 -15.70
CA GLY A 110 -16.95 3.68 -15.27
C GLY A 110 -15.89 3.44 -14.19
N SER A 111 -15.92 4.27 -13.14
CA SER A 111 -14.96 4.26 -12.02
C SER A 111 -14.89 2.95 -11.24
N LEU A 112 -15.91 2.08 -11.31
CA LEU A 112 -15.89 0.78 -10.64
C LEU A 112 -14.71 -0.08 -11.13
N LYS A 113 -14.33 0.00 -12.40
CA LYS A 113 -13.18 -0.74 -12.94
C LYS A 113 -11.88 -0.36 -12.22
N ALA A 114 -11.71 0.92 -11.89
CA ALA A 114 -10.52 1.40 -11.19
C ALA A 114 -10.47 0.81 -9.77
N TYR A 115 -11.60 0.74 -9.06
CA TYR A 115 -11.67 0.10 -7.75
C TYR A 115 -11.44 -1.41 -7.81
N VAL A 116 -11.92 -2.10 -8.86
CA VAL A 116 -11.63 -3.53 -9.04
C VAL A 116 -10.14 -3.75 -9.25
N LEU A 117 -9.49 -2.93 -10.08
CA LEU A 117 -8.05 -3.00 -10.29
C LEU A 117 -7.27 -2.68 -9.02
N ALA A 118 -7.70 -1.68 -8.24
CA ALA A 118 -7.08 -1.37 -6.95
C ALA A 118 -7.24 -2.49 -5.94
N GLY A 119 -8.42 -3.13 -5.87
CA GLY A 119 -8.64 -4.31 -5.05
C GLY A 119 -7.74 -5.49 -5.47
N ALA A 120 -7.59 -5.71 -6.78
CA ALA A 120 -6.69 -6.72 -7.32
C ALA A 120 -5.21 -6.43 -7.00
N GLY A 121 -4.79 -5.17 -7.15
CA GLY A 121 -3.44 -4.71 -6.81
C GLY A 121 -3.15 -4.82 -5.32
N PHE A 122 -4.07 -4.40 -4.46
CA PHE A 122 -3.94 -4.56 -3.00
C PHE A 122 -3.88 -6.03 -2.58
N LEU A 123 -4.71 -6.89 -3.18
CA LEU A 123 -4.65 -8.34 -2.94
C LEU A 123 -3.30 -8.92 -3.34
N ALA A 124 -2.77 -8.53 -4.51
CA ALA A 124 -1.52 -9.04 -5.05
C ALA A 124 -0.29 -8.51 -4.31
N VAL A 125 -0.20 -7.20 -4.07
CA VAL A 125 1.01 -6.54 -3.55
C VAL A 125 1.07 -6.57 -2.02
N SER A 126 -0.08 -6.66 -1.35
CA SER A 126 -0.16 -6.53 0.12
C SER A 126 -0.74 -7.78 0.77
N VAL A 127 -1.99 -8.12 0.51
CA VAL A 127 -2.68 -9.19 1.26
C VAL A 127 -2.00 -10.54 1.06
N ALA A 128 -1.74 -10.96 -0.18
CA ALA A 128 -1.16 -12.26 -0.45
C ALA A 128 0.24 -12.44 0.18
N PRO A 129 1.19 -11.51 0.03
CA PRO A 129 2.46 -11.58 0.75
C PRO A 129 2.30 -11.58 2.27
N TRP A 130 1.43 -10.74 2.83
CA TRP A 130 1.26 -10.62 4.28
C TRP A 130 0.58 -11.80 4.96
N LEU A 131 -0.10 -12.66 4.20
CA LEU A 131 -0.59 -13.94 4.73
C LEU A 131 0.56 -14.88 5.12
N VAL A 132 1.72 -14.72 4.48
CA VAL A 132 2.93 -15.52 4.77
C VAL A 132 3.89 -14.69 5.60
N LEU A 133 4.23 -13.48 5.14
CA LEU A 133 5.16 -12.54 5.77
C LEU A 133 4.40 -11.34 6.33
N PRO A 134 3.73 -11.46 7.49
CA PRO A 134 2.96 -10.36 8.07
C PRO A 134 3.87 -9.16 8.36
N PRO A 135 3.33 -7.93 8.39
CA PRO A 135 4.11 -6.75 8.71
C PRO A 135 4.87 -6.92 10.03
N ALA A 136 6.19 -6.77 9.94
CA ALA A 136 7.09 -6.93 11.07
C ALA A 136 7.04 -5.67 11.94
N THR A 137 6.96 -5.87 13.25
CA THR A 137 7.14 -4.80 14.24
C THR A 137 8.62 -4.57 14.52
N PRO A 138 9.00 -3.39 15.05
CA PRO A 138 10.36 -3.16 15.53
C PRO A 138 10.76 -4.25 16.54
N GLY A 139 11.99 -4.76 16.42
CA GLY A 139 12.52 -5.82 17.28
C GLY A 139 11.96 -7.23 17.05
N ALA A 140 11.19 -7.48 15.97
CA ALA A 140 10.64 -8.81 15.69
C ALA A 140 11.67 -9.73 14.99
N ASP A 141 11.87 -10.93 15.56
CA ASP A 141 12.76 -11.95 15.02
C ASP A 141 12.13 -12.70 13.84
N GLN A 142 12.90 -12.81 12.76
CA GLN A 142 12.47 -13.40 11.50
C GLN A 142 13.03 -14.81 11.32
N ALA A 143 12.21 -15.75 10.85
CA ALA A 143 12.64 -17.13 10.61
C ALA A 143 13.59 -17.27 9.41
N PHE A 144 13.56 -16.31 8.48
CA PHE A 144 14.28 -16.35 7.22
C PHE A 144 15.17 -15.12 7.06
N ASP A 145 16.28 -15.29 6.35
CA ASP A 145 17.17 -14.19 5.98
C ASP A 145 16.47 -13.19 5.03
N PRO A 146 16.98 -11.96 4.91
CA PRO A 146 16.37 -10.93 4.07
C PRO A 146 16.20 -11.32 2.59
N THR A 147 17.16 -12.05 2.00
CA THR A 147 17.11 -12.45 0.60
C THR A 147 15.97 -13.45 0.37
N THR A 148 15.84 -14.45 1.23
CA THR A 148 14.74 -15.42 1.17
C THR A 148 13.39 -14.74 1.38
N ARG A 149 13.28 -13.77 2.30
CA ARG A 149 12.04 -13.01 2.52
C ARG A 149 11.61 -12.23 1.28
N ILE A 150 12.55 -11.56 0.61
CA ILE A 150 12.27 -10.86 -0.66
C ILE A 150 11.76 -11.85 -1.72
N ALA A 151 12.41 -13.01 -1.85
CA ALA A 151 11.99 -14.04 -2.80
C ALA A 151 10.57 -14.57 -2.51
N ILE A 152 10.27 -14.87 -1.24
CA ILE A 152 8.93 -15.28 -0.80
C ILE A 152 7.91 -14.18 -1.09
N TYR A 153 8.24 -12.91 -0.77
CA TYR A 153 7.34 -11.79 -1.00
C TYR A 153 6.99 -11.66 -2.49
N VAL A 154 7.99 -11.68 -3.38
CA VAL A 154 7.79 -11.62 -4.83
C VAL A 154 7.02 -12.84 -5.34
N GLY A 155 7.31 -14.04 -4.84
CA GLY A 155 6.55 -15.25 -5.17
C GLY A 155 5.07 -15.13 -4.78
N MET A 156 4.79 -14.60 -3.60
CA MET A 156 3.42 -14.36 -3.14
C MET A 156 2.73 -13.24 -3.91
N MET A 157 3.47 -12.23 -4.40
CA MET A 157 2.90 -11.23 -5.32
C MET A 157 2.44 -11.87 -6.63
N ALA A 158 3.21 -12.81 -7.18
CA ALA A 158 2.81 -13.56 -8.36
C ALA A 158 1.56 -14.42 -8.08
N VAL A 159 1.53 -15.14 -6.95
CA VAL A 159 0.35 -15.92 -6.52
C VAL A 159 -0.87 -15.02 -6.35
N GLY A 160 -0.74 -13.88 -5.66
CA GLY A 160 -1.83 -12.94 -5.46
C GLY A 160 -2.36 -12.35 -6.77
N THR A 161 -1.48 -12.11 -7.74
CA THR A 161 -1.87 -11.68 -9.10
C THR A 161 -2.70 -12.76 -9.81
N LEU A 162 -2.29 -14.03 -9.73
CA LEU A 162 -3.03 -15.16 -10.29
C LEU A 162 -4.39 -15.33 -9.61
N VAL A 163 -4.45 -15.19 -8.28
CA VAL A 163 -5.69 -15.24 -7.50
C VAL A 163 -6.64 -14.11 -7.90
N ALA A 164 -6.13 -12.88 -8.06
CA ALA A 164 -6.92 -11.74 -8.52
C ALA A 164 -7.48 -11.97 -9.93
N ALA A 165 -6.64 -12.45 -10.86
CA ALA A 165 -7.06 -12.77 -12.23
C ALA A 165 -8.12 -13.88 -12.25
N ALA A 166 -7.93 -14.95 -11.48
CA ALA A 166 -8.90 -16.04 -11.35
C ALA A 166 -10.22 -15.56 -10.75
N SER A 167 -10.17 -14.64 -9.78
CA SER A 167 -11.36 -14.04 -9.15
C SER A 167 -12.15 -13.17 -10.13
N ILE A 168 -11.45 -12.33 -10.91
CA ILE A 168 -12.05 -11.48 -11.95
C ILE A 168 -12.70 -12.34 -13.04
N TYR A 169 -11.98 -13.36 -13.51
CA TYR A 169 -12.48 -14.30 -14.51
C TYR A 169 -13.68 -15.12 -14.01
N GLY A 170 -13.59 -15.61 -12.78
CA GLY A 170 -14.66 -16.31 -12.08
C GLY A 170 -15.92 -15.43 -11.98
N TYR A 171 -15.75 -14.18 -11.58
CA TYR A 171 -16.85 -13.20 -11.55
C TYR A 171 -17.52 -13.06 -12.91
N GLY A 172 -16.75 -12.86 -13.99
CA GLY A 172 -17.30 -12.70 -15.34
C GLY A 172 -18.13 -13.91 -15.78
N ARG A 173 -17.64 -15.12 -15.50
CA ARG A 173 -18.34 -16.39 -15.78
C ARG A 173 -19.61 -16.56 -14.94
N GLY A 174 -19.53 -16.32 -13.63
CA GLY A 174 -20.65 -16.50 -12.72
C GLY A 174 -21.73 -15.43 -12.85
N ALA A 175 -21.34 -14.18 -13.14
CA ALA A 175 -22.24 -13.05 -13.31
C ALA A 175 -23.17 -13.20 -14.53
N ALA A 176 -22.76 -13.98 -15.54
CA ALA A 176 -23.62 -14.34 -16.68
C ALA A 176 -24.90 -15.09 -16.25
N ARG A 177 -24.84 -15.84 -15.13
CA ARG A 177 -26.01 -16.52 -14.56
C ARG A 177 -26.75 -15.65 -13.55
N SER A 178 -26.03 -15.07 -12.60
CA SER A 178 -26.56 -14.06 -11.68
C SER A 178 -25.42 -13.34 -10.96
N ARG A 179 -25.65 -12.10 -10.52
CA ARG A 179 -24.68 -11.33 -9.75
C ARG A 179 -24.20 -12.07 -8.48
N ARG A 180 -25.10 -12.79 -7.80
CA ARG A 180 -24.76 -13.55 -6.58
C ARG A 180 -23.77 -14.68 -6.89
N VAL A 181 -24.02 -15.44 -7.97
CA VAL A 181 -23.11 -16.50 -8.42
C VAL A 181 -21.76 -15.91 -8.79
N GLY A 182 -21.73 -14.78 -9.50
CA GLY A 182 -20.49 -14.05 -9.81
C GLY A 182 -19.67 -13.72 -8.56
N VAL A 183 -20.30 -13.15 -7.53
CA VAL A 183 -19.63 -12.83 -6.25
C VAL A 183 -19.08 -14.08 -5.56
N VAL A 184 -19.88 -15.15 -5.49
CA VAL A 184 -19.43 -16.42 -4.88
C VAL A 184 -18.23 -16.98 -5.63
N THR A 185 -18.28 -17.04 -6.97
CA THR A 185 -17.17 -17.54 -7.79
C THR A 185 -15.91 -16.67 -7.69
N ALA A 186 -16.06 -15.37 -7.47
CA ALA A 186 -14.93 -14.45 -7.26
C ALA A 186 -14.29 -14.63 -5.88
N ALA A 187 -15.07 -15.03 -4.87
CA ALA A 187 -14.57 -15.23 -3.51
C ALA A 187 -13.79 -16.55 -3.36
N VAL A 188 -14.10 -17.58 -4.15
CA VAL A 188 -13.49 -18.92 -4.03
C VAL A 188 -11.95 -18.87 -4.08
N PRO A 189 -11.29 -18.26 -5.08
CA PRO A 189 -9.82 -18.23 -5.13
C PRO A 189 -9.20 -17.52 -3.92
N ILE A 190 -9.85 -16.46 -3.42
CA ILE A 190 -9.38 -15.69 -2.26
C ILE A 190 -9.49 -16.53 -0.99
N VAL A 191 -10.62 -17.22 -0.79
CA VAL A 191 -10.82 -18.13 0.36
C VAL A 191 -9.81 -19.27 0.32
N VAL A 192 -9.56 -19.85 -0.86
CA VAL A 192 -8.55 -20.90 -1.04
C VAL A 192 -7.16 -20.39 -0.70
N LEU A 193 -6.80 -19.18 -1.13
CA LEU A 193 -5.52 -18.56 -0.77
C LEU A 193 -5.36 -18.45 0.76
N VAL A 194 -6.36 -17.84 1.43
CA VAL A 194 -6.33 -17.65 2.90
C VAL A 194 -6.27 -18.99 3.63
N ALA A 195 -7.07 -19.98 3.20
CA ALA A 195 -7.07 -21.31 3.80
C ALA A 195 -5.72 -22.01 3.60
N ALA A 196 -5.16 -21.97 2.39
CA ALA A 196 -3.86 -22.58 2.09
C ALA A 196 -2.73 -21.96 2.93
N THR A 197 -2.71 -20.64 3.07
CA THR A 197 -1.69 -19.95 3.88
C THR A 197 -1.89 -20.15 5.38
N SER A 198 -3.12 -20.36 5.86
CA SER A 198 -3.38 -20.63 7.28
C SER A 198 -2.78 -21.97 7.78
N ILE A 199 -2.48 -22.88 6.85
CA ILE A 199 -1.85 -24.17 7.13
C ILE A 199 -0.32 -24.08 6.99
N ALA A 200 0.20 -23.01 6.36
CA ALA A 200 1.64 -22.78 6.24
C ALA A 200 2.24 -22.36 7.60
N ALA A 201 3.48 -22.76 7.84
CA ALA A 201 4.17 -22.42 9.09
C ALA A 201 4.36 -20.88 9.21
N PRO A 202 4.20 -20.31 10.42
CA PRO A 202 4.43 -18.89 10.64
C PRO A 202 5.89 -18.52 10.36
N THR A 203 6.11 -17.39 9.70
CA THR A 203 7.47 -16.93 9.34
C THR A 203 8.10 -16.00 10.38
N ILE A 204 7.30 -15.53 11.35
CA ILE A 204 7.80 -14.77 12.50
C ILE A 204 7.97 -15.76 13.65
N VAL A 205 9.16 -15.80 14.23
CA VAL A 205 9.52 -16.71 15.33
C VAL A 205 9.15 -16.06 16.66
N ASP A 206 9.47 -14.78 16.82
CA ASP A 206 9.11 -13.98 17.99
C ASP A 206 8.64 -12.58 17.53
N ALA A 207 7.54 -12.09 18.10
CA ALA A 207 7.04 -10.74 17.84
C ALA A 207 7.78 -9.67 18.66
N GLY A 208 8.72 -10.08 19.51
CA GLY A 208 9.48 -9.23 20.42
C GLY A 208 8.73 -8.96 21.72
N ALA A 209 9.30 -8.09 22.57
CA ALA A 209 8.76 -7.75 23.89
C ALA A 209 7.46 -6.91 23.86
N LEU A 210 6.90 -6.63 22.68
CA LEU A 210 5.75 -5.73 22.52
C LEU A 210 4.43 -6.39 22.90
N PRO A 211 3.48 -5.66 23.52
CA PRO A 211 2.15 -6.18 23.80
C PRO A 211 1.43 -6.65 22.52
N ALA A 212 0.82 -7.84 22.55
CA ALA A 212 0.16 -8.44 21.39
C ALA A 212 -0.94 -7.55 20.77
N ALA A 213 -1.65 -6.77 21.60
CA ALA A 213 -2.65 -5.81 21.14
C ALA A 213 -2.02 -4.70 20.29
N LEU A 214 -0.83 -4.21 20.66
CA LEU A 214 -0.10 -3.17 19.93
C LEU A 214 0.41 -3.70 18.59
N VAL A 215 0.96 -4.92 18.57
CA VAL A 215 1.37 -5.61 17.33
C VAL A 215 0.18 -5.76 16.37
N THR A 216 -0.98 -6.15 16.90
CA THR A 216 -2.20 -6.31 16.10
C THR A 216 -2.70 -4.96 15.57
N ALA A 217 -2.70 -3.92 16.39
CA ALA A 217 -3.08 -2.57 15.99
C ALA A 217 -2.15 -2.02 14.90
N PHE A 218 -0.84 -2.19 15.05
CA PHE A 218 0.15 -1.81 14.04
C PHE A 218 -0.11 -2.49 12.70
N ARG A 219 -0.23 -3.83 12.70
CA ARG A 219 -0.55 -4.60 11.47
C ARG A 219 -1.86 -4.16 10.83
N GLY A 220 -2.89 -3.89 11.64
CA GLY A 220 -4.17 -3.38 11.18
C GLY A 220 -4.03 -1.99 10.53
N LEU A 221 -3.22 -1.11 11.12
CA LEU A 221 -2.97 0.23 10.60
C LEU A 221 -2.12 0.20 9.31
N THR A 222 -1.13 -0.69 9.22
CA THR A 222 -0.38 -0.96 7.98
C THR A 222 -1.33 -1.42 6.87
N ALA A 223 -2.24 -2.36 7.18
CA ALA A 223 -3.20 -2.84 6.20
C ALA A 223 -4.20 -1.76 5.77
N LEU A 224 -4.71 -0.98 6.73
CA LEU A 224 -5.65 0.11 6.46
C LEU A 224 -5.02 1.22 5.61
N SER A 225 -3.78 1.63 5.93
CA SER A 225 -3.07 2.67 5.18
C SER A 225 -2.76 2.23 3.75
N GLN A 226 -2.35 0.98 3.53
CA GLN A 226 -2.18 0.43 2.18
C GLN A 226 -3.52 0.38 1.43
N ALA A 227 -4.59 -0.12 2.05
CA ALA A 227 -5.91 -0.13 1.42
C ALA A 227 -6.41 1.28 1.06
N ALA A 228 -6.19 2.26 1.95
CA ALA A 228 -6.53 3.65 1.73
C ALA A 228 -5.74 4.26 0.57
N LEU A 229 -4.44 3.98 0.47
CA LEU A 229 -3.61 4.44 -0.66
C LEU A 229 -4.16 3.93 -2.00
N TRP A 230 -4.43 2.62 -2.11
CA TRP A 230 -5.01 2.02 -3.32
C TRP A 230 -6.39 2.63 -3.66
N ALA A 231 -7.24 2.83 -2.65
CA ALA A 231 -8.55 3.44 -2.82
C ALA A 231 -8.46 4.91 -3.29
N LEU A 232 -7.54 5.69 -2.72
CA LEU A 232 -7.30 7.08 -3.12
C LEU A 232 -6.82 7.17 -4.56
N VAL A 233 -5.84 6.35 -4.94
CA VAL A 233 -5.34 6.30 -6.33
C VAL A 233 -6.46 5.93 -7.30
N ALA A 234 -7.24 4.88 -7.02
CA ALA A 234 -8.38 4.51 -7.87
C ALA A 234 -9.46 5.58 -7.94
N GLY A 235 -9.78 6.22 -6.81
CA GLY A 235 -10.77 7.29 -6.73
C GLY A 235 -10.35 8.51 -7.54
N CYS A 236 -9.13 9.01 -7.34
CA CYS A 236 -8.57 10.13 -8.07
C CYS A 236 -8.46 9.83 -9.57
N PHE A 237 -7.93 8.65 -9.92
CA PHE A 237 -7.80 8.24 -11.32
C PHE A 237 -9.16 8.14 -12.02
N GLY A 238 -10.13 7.45 -11.41
CA GLY A 238 -11.47 7.30 -11.97
C GLY A 238 -12.22 8.63 -12.10
N TRP A 239 -12.02 9.56 -11.17
CA TRP A 239 -12.56 10.90 -11.24
C TRP A 239 -11.95 11.72 -12.38
N LEU A 240 -10.61 11.70 -12.53
CA LEU A 240 -9.92 12.37 -13.63
C LEU A 240 -10.37 11.83 -14.98
N GLN A 241 -10.57 10.51 -15.08
CA GLN A 241 -11.03 9.86 -16.30
C GLN A 241 -12.46 10.28 -16.66
N THR A 242 -13.38 10.22 -15.69
CA THR A 242 -14.77 10.64 -15.90
C THR A 242 -14.85 12.10 -16.37
N ARG A 243 -14.05 13.00 -15.78
CA ARG A 243 -14.01 14.41 -16.20
C ARG A 243 -13.53 14.60 -17.63
N ALA A 244 -12.52 13.85 -18.05
CA ALA A 244 -12.01 13.95 -19.40
C ALA A 244 -13.01 13.42 -20.43
N ASP A 245 -13.72 12.33 -20.12
CA ASP A 245 -14.74 11.77 -21.01
C ASP A 245 -15.90 12.75 -21.22
N VAL A 246 -16.32 13.46 -20.16
CA VAL A 246 -17.35 14.51 -20.25
C VAL A 246 -16.89 15.69 -21.11
N ARG A 247 -15.64 16.15 -20.94
CA ARG A 247 -15.08 17.25 -21.75
C ARG A 247 -15.01 16.89 -23.23
N ALA A 248 -14.49 15.72 -23.56
CA ALA A 248 -14.41 15.24 -24.95
C ALA A 248 -15.79 15.04 -25.59
N ALA A 249 -16.82 14.73 -24.80
CA ALA A 249 -18.19 14.66 -25.29
C ALA A 249 -18.79 16.04 -25.60
N ALA A 250 -18.49 17.05 -24.79
CA ALA A 250 -18.92 18.43 -25.02
C ALA A 250 -18.28 19.02 -26.29
N GLU A 251 -16.96 18.84 -26.46
CA GLU A 251 -16.22 19.32 -27.64
C GLU A 251 -16.77 18.70 -28.94
N ARG A 252 -16.99 17.38 -28.97
CA ARG A 252 -17.60 16.72 -30.14
C ARG A 252 -19.00 17.23 -30.46
N HIS A 253 -19.79 17.60 -29.46
CA HIS A 253 -21.12 18.15 -29.67
C HIS A 253 -21.05 19.56 -30.28
N GLU A 254 -20.11 20.39 -29.82
CA GLU A 254 -19.85 21.71 -30.40
C GLU A 254 -19.34 21.63 -31.84
N ASP A 255 -18.44 20.69 -32.15
CA ASP A 255 -17.94 20.45 -33.51
C ASP A 255 -19.05 20.05 -34.50
N LEU A 256 -20.01 19.24 -34.05
CA LEU A 256 -21.16 18.84 -34.86
C LEU A 256 -22.12 20.00 -35.13
N LEU A 257 -22.25 20.94 -34.19
CA LEU A 257 -23.09 22.13 -34.35
C LEU A 257 -22.44 23.21 -35.21
N THR A 258 -21.10 23.19 -35.33
CA THR A 258 -20.32 24.20 -36.06
C THR A 258 -19.82 23.71 -37.42
N SER A 259 -20.03 22.42 -37.76
CA SER A 259 -19.74 21.87 -39.08
C SER A 259 -20.77 22.35 -40.12
N PRO A 260 -20.35 23.01 -41.21
CA PRO A 260 -21.23 23.61 -42.21
C PRO A 260 -21.95 22.61 -43.13
#